data_AF-A0A257XR94-F1
#
_entry.id   AF-A0A257XR94-F1
#
_cell.length_a   1.000
_cell.length_b   1.000
_cell.length_c   1.000
_cell.angle_alpha   90.00
_cell.angle_beta   90.00
_cell.angle_gamma   90.00
#
_symmetry.space_group_name_H-M   'P 1'
#
loop_
_entity.id
_entity.type
_entity.pdbx_description
1 polymer ?
#
loop_
_entity_poly.entity_id
_entity_poly.type
_entity_poly.pdbx_seq_one_letter_code
_entity_poly.pdbx_strand_id
1 'polypeptide(L)'
;MLDAARGHARVIQDEEENGPKVFLREFADNGIQMELSVWIRDASEGQGNLRSDINWAIWRGFKAAGIEIPFPQRVVHLKEIVSPATGGH
;
A
#
# COMPACT_ATOMS: atom_id res chain seq x y z
N MET A 1 -1.85 -9.79 -3.79
CA MET A 1 -3.08 -9.10 -3.35
C MET A 1 -4.33 -9.92 -3.65
N LEU A 2 -4.56 -10.34 -4.91
CA LEU A 2 -5.71 -11.21 -5.23
C LEU A 2 -5.72 -12.50 -4.41
N ASP A 3 -4.58 -13.16 -4.25
CA ASP A 3 -4.49 -14.39 -3.44
C ASP A 3 -4.85 -14.16 -1.97
N ALA A 4 -4.54 -12.98 -1.42
CA ALA A 4 -4.91 -12.62 -0.06
C ALA A 4 -6.43 -12.46 0.09
N ALA A 5 -7.11 -11.87 -0.89
CA ALA A 5 -8.56 -11.77 -0.91
C ALA A 5 -9.23 -13.16 -1.08
N ARG A 6 -8.71 -13.97 -2.02
CA ARG A 6 -9.20 -15.33 -2.28
C ARG A 6 -8.93 -16.30 -1.12
N GLY A 7 -8.00 -15.99 -0.23
CA GLY A 7 -7.76 -16.77 0.98
C GLY A 7 -8.82 -16.59 2.08
N HIS A 8 -9.72 -15.61 1.96
CA HIS A 8 -10.67 -15.27 3.01
C HIS A 8 -12.09 -15.74 2.69
N ALA A 9 -12.68 -16.58 3.56
CA ALA A 9 -13.95 -17.27 3.31
C ALA A 9 -15.16 -16.34 3.08
N ARG A 10 -15.13 -15.13 3.68
CA ARG A 10 -16.20 -14.14 3.54
C ARG A 10 -16.18 -13.35 2.22
N VAL A 11 -15.10 -13.44 1.43
CA VAL A 11 -14.98 -12.75 0.15
C VAL A 11 -15.67 -13.57 -0.93
N ILE A 12 -16.56 -12.93 -1.69
CA ILE A 12 -17.21 -13.52 -2.87
C ILE A 12 -16.15 -13.76 -3.94
N GLN A 13 -16.06 -14.97 -4.49
CA GLN A 13 -15.04 -15.34 -5.49
C GLN A 13 -15.62 -15.82 -6.81
N ASP A 14 -16.85 -16.28 -6.78
CA ASP A 14 -17.53 -17.07 -7.80
C ASP A 14 -18.40 -16.24 -8.75
N GLU A 15 -18.51 -14.93 -8.49
CA GLU A 15 -19.27 -14.00 -9.32
C GLU A 15 -18.32 -13.12 -10.16
N GLU A 16 -18.48 -13.12 -11.48
CA GLU A 16 -17.62 -12.36 -12.40
C GLU A 16 -17.67 -10.84 -12.13
N GLU A 17 -18.85 -10.32 -11.79
CA GLU A 17 -19.06 -8.90 -11.51
C GLU A 17 -18.54 -8.49 -10.13
N ASN A 18 -18.69 -9.37 -9.13
CA ASN A 18 -18.43 -9.10 -7.70
C ASN A 18 -17.21 -9.84 -7.13
N GLY A 19 -16.42 -10.50 -7.96
CA GLY A 19 -15.17 -11.11 -7.55
C GLY A 19 -14.14 -10.07 -7.09
N PRO A 20 -13.09 -10.48 -6.36
CA PRO A 20 -12.05 -9.58 -5.92
C PRO A 20 -11.28 -9.02 -7.12
N LYS A 21 -11.05 -7.71 -7.13
CA LYS A 21 -10.36 -7.00 -8.21
C LYS A 21 -9.20 -6.19 -7.64
N VAL A 22 -8.07 -6.23 -8.33
CA VAL A 22 -6.92 -5.37 -8.03
C VAL A 22 -6.74 -4.37 -9.16
N PHE A 23 -6.62 -3.10 -8.81
CA PHE A 23 -6.44 -1.99 -9.73
C PHE A 23 -5.10 -1.34 -9.47
N LEU A 24 -4.32 -1.09 -10.52
CA LEU A 24 -3.24 -0.11 -10.51
C LEU A 24 -3.89 1.26 -10.73
N ARG A 25 -3.94 2.09 -9.68
CA ARG A 25 -4.58 3.42 -9.72
C ARG A 25 -3.68 4.44 -10.41
N GLU A 26 -2.43 4.52 -9.99
CA GLU A 26 -1.46 5.47 -10.51
C GLU A 26 -0.01 5.08 -10.18
N PHE A 27 0.92 5.71 -10.90
CA PHE A 27 2.34 5.78 -10.52
C PHE A 27 2.54 7.07 -9.73
N ALA A 28 2.73 6.95 -8.42
CA ALA A 28 2.90 8.06 -7.49
C ALA A 28 4.39 8.40 -7.29
N ASP A 29 4.66 9.53 -6.64
CA ASP A 29 6.01 10.07 -6.44
C ASP A 29 7.01 9.09 -5.82
N ASN A 30 6.53 8.15 -5.01
CA ASN A 30 7.37 7.19 -4.27
C ASN A 30 6.97 5.72 -4.50
N GLY A 31 6.22 5.41 -5.57
CA GLY A 31 5.84 4.03 -5.86
C GLY A 31 4.58 3.90 -6.72
N ILE A 32 3.90 2.76 -6.60
CA ILE A 32 2.62 2.52 -7.27
C ILE A 32 1.48 2.54 -6.25
N GLN A 33 0.37 3.19 -6.61
CA GLN A 33 -0.86 3.09 -5.83
C GLN A 33 -1.71 1.96 -6.38
N MET A 34 -1.96 0.94 -5.56
CA MET A 34 -2.84 -0.17 -5.89
C MET A 34 -4.07 -0.18 -4.97
N GLU A 35 -5.19 -0.63 -5.51
CA GLU A 35 -6.42 -0.84 -4.75
C GLU A 35 -6.90 -2.27 -4.89
N LEU A 36 -7.34 -2.86 -3.78
CA LEU A 36 -8.06 -4.14 -3.77
C LEU A 36 -9.52 -3.87 -3.39
N SER A 37 -10.43 -4.22 -4.30
CA SER A 37 -11.86 -4.22 -4.06
C SER A 37 -12.34 -5.65 -3.79
N VAL A 38 -13.16 -5.82 -2.76
CA VAL A 38 -13.75 -7.09 -2.35
C VAL A 38 -15.22 -6.91 -2.02
N TRP A 39 -16.03 -7.92 -2.32
CA TRP A 39 -17.44 -7.98 -1.97
C TRP A 39 -17.68 -9.07 -0.93
N ILE A 40 -18.61 -8.82 -0.02
CA ILE A 40 -19.04 -9.77 1.02
C ILE A 40 -20.57 -9.83 1.06
N ARG A 41 -21.12 -11.02 1.37
CA ARG A 41 -22.57 -11.21 1.45
C ARG A 41 -23.18 -10.68 2.76
N ASP A 42 -22.42 -10.75 3.85
CA ASP A 42 -22.91 -10.36 5.18
C ASP A 42 -21.84 -9.55 5.95
N ALA A 43 -22.27 -8.42 6.50
CA ALA A 43 -21.47 -7.51 7.31
C ALA A 43 -21.61 -7.71 8.82
N SER A 44 -22.42 -8.69 9.27
CA SER A 44 -22.76 -8.95 10.68
C SER A 44 -21.56 -9.10 11.62
N GLU A 45 -20.50 -9.79 11.18
CA GLU A 45 -19.24 -9.94 11.94
C GLU A 45 -18.32 -8.70 11.88
N GLY A 46 -18.80 -7.61 11.31
CA GLY A 46 -18.03 -6.39 11.07
C GLY A 46 -17.10 -6.48 9.87
N GLN A 47 -16.81 -5.32 9.29
CA GLN A 47 -15.88 -5.17 8.15
C GLN A 47 -14.43 -4.96 8.59
N GLY A 48 -14.22 -4.50 9.84
CA GLY A 48 -12.89 -4.21 10.39
C GLY A 48 -11.98 -5.44 10.47
N ASN A 49 -12.49 -6.54 11.01
CA ASN A 49 -11.73 -7.79 11.15
C ASN A 49 -11.34 -8.36 9.78
N LEU A 50 -12.30 -8.47 8.86
CA LEU A 50 -12.07 -8.87 7.46
C LEU A 50 -10.96 -8.05 6.80
N ARG A 51 -11.05 -6.71 6.90
CA ARG A 51 -10.05 -5.81 6.31
C ARG A 51 -8.67 -6.02 6.93
N SER A 52 -8.61 -6.18 8.25
CA SER A 52 -7.37 -6.45 8.97
C SER A 52 -6.72 -7.75 8.51
N ASP A 53 -7.49 -8.84 8.41
CA ASP A 53 -7.01 -10.16 8.02
C ASP A 53 -6.46 -10.16 6.59
N ILE A 54 -7.18 -9.53 5.66
CA ILE A 54 -6.73 -9.35 4.27
C ILE A 54 -5.45 -8.51 4.23
N ASN A 55 -5.38 -7.39 4.96
CA ASN A 55 -4.18 -6.55 5.01
C ASN A 55 -2.96 -7.31 5.55
N TRP A 56 -3.14 -8.11 6.59
CA TRP A 56 -2.08 -8.97 7.12
C TRP A 56 -1.62 -10.03 6.13
N ALA A 57 -2.54 -10.63 5.37
CA ALA A 57 -2.19 -11.56 4.31
C ALA A 57 -1.43 -10.87 3.15
N ILE A 58 -1.84 -9.65 2.77
CA ILE A 58 -1.10 -8.83 1.80
C ILE A 58 0.31 -8.51 2.31
N TRP A 59 0.44 -8.06 3.56
CA TRP A 59 1.73 -7.75 4.18
C TRP A 59 2.67 -8.95 4.16
N ARG A 60 2.20 -10.12 4.61
CA ARG A 60 2.99 -11.36 4.58
C ARG A 60 3.40 -11.74 3.16
N GLY A 61 2.47 -11.63 2.19
CA GLY A 61 2.76 -11.91 0.79
C GLY A 61 3.82 -10.97 0.20
N PHE A 62 3.73 -9.68 0.48
CA PHE A 62 4.72 -8.69 0.05
C PHE A 62 6.09 -8.95 0.67
N LYS A 63 6.14 -9.21 1.99
CA LYS A 63 7.38 -9.58 2.67
C LYS A 63 8.03 -10.84 2.08
N ALA A 64 7.23 -11.87 1.79
CA ALA A 64 7.72 -13.11 1.18
C ALA A 64 8.22 -12.91 -0.26
N ALA A 65 7.61 -11.98 -1.00
CA ALA A 65 8.02 -11.63 -2.36
C ALA A 65 9.19 -10.63 -2.42
N GLY A 66 9.73 -10.20 -1.28
CA GLY A 66 10.81 -9.19 -1.24
C GLY A 66 10.36 -7.78 -1.62
N ILE A 67 9.06 -7.48 -1.56
CA ILE A 67 8.52 -6.15 -1.81
C ILE A 67 8.74 -5.28 -0.57
N GLU A 68 9.49 -4.19 -0.73
CA GLU A 68 9.67 -3.18 0.30
C GLU A 68 8.58 -2.12 0.22
N ILE A 69 8.01 -1.76 1.38
CA ILE A 69 7.08 -0.64 1.48
C ILE A 69 7.90 0.61 1.83
N PRO A 70 7.91 1.64 0.97
CA PRO A 70 8.72 2.82 1.21
C PRO A 70 8.19 3.60 2.42
N PHE A 71 9.11 3.97 3.31
CA PHE A 71 8.82 4.97 4.33
C PHE A 71 8.82 6.38 3.70
N PRO A 72 8.05 7.33 4.26
CA PRO A 72 8.09 8.73 3.80
C PRO A 72 9.54 9.26 3.79
N GLN A 73 10.01 9.66 2.61
CA GLN A 73 11.35 10.23 2.45
C GLN A 73 11.29 11.75 2.67
N ARG A 74 12.23 12.29 3.43
CA ARG A 74 12.48 13.75 3.49
C ARG A 74 13.83 14.02 2.84
N VAL A 75 13.82 14.72 1.71
CA VAL A 75 15.06 15.20 1.08
C VAL A 75 15.46 16.52 1.73
N VAL A 76 16.66 16.58 2.30
CA VAL A 76 17.24 17.82 2.86
C VAL A 76 18.27 18.35 1.86
N HIS A 77 18.03 19.54 1.31
CA HIS A 77 19.01 20.24 0.49
C HIS A 77 19.88 21.14 1.37
N LEU A 78 21.15 20.78 1.55
CA LEU A 78 22.12 21.68 2.18
C LEU A 78 22.58 22.70 1.14
N LYS A 79 22.24 23.98 1.34
CA LYS A 79 22.87 25.08 0.61
C LYS A 79 24.16 25.45 1.35
N GLU A 80 25.30 25.42 0.65
CA GLU A 80 26.53 25.99 1.19
C GLU A 80 26.30 27.48 1.47
N ILE A 81 26.45 27.87 2.73
CA ILE A 81 26.52 29.27 3.10
C ILE A 81 27.94 29.69 2.81
N VAL A 82 28.17 30.29 1.64
CA VAL A 82 29.45 30.95 1.36
C VAL A 82 29.54 32.17 2.27
N SER A 83 30.30 32.05 3.36
CA SER A 83 30.65 33.20 4.19
C SER A 83 31.50 34.16 3.35
N PRO A 84 31.12 35.45 3.22
CA PRO A 84 31.97 36.41 2.57
C PRO A 84 33.25 36.53 3.39
N ALA A 85 34.39 36.21 2.77
CA ALA A 85 35.69 36.39 3.38
C ALA A 85 35.80 37.84 3.85
N THR A 86 35.97 38.00 5.17
CA THR A 86 36.34 39.28 5.78
C THR A 86 37.72 39.65 5.27
N GLY A 87 37.78 40.43 4.19
CA GLY A 87 38.99 41.09 3.72
C GLY A 87 39.39 42.15 4.73
N GLY A 88 40.41 41.85 5.52
CA GLY A 88 41.03 42.78 6.47
C GLY A 88 42.00 43.75 5.78
N HIS A 89 42.01 44.96 6.35
CA HIS A 89 43.04 46.02 6.37
C HIS A 89 43.56 46.60 5.04
#